data_AF-A0A6A6VPV9-F1
#
_entry.id   AF-A0A6A6VPV9-F1
#
_cell.length_a   1.000
_cell.length_b   1.000
_cell.length_c   1.000
_cell.angle_alpha   90.00
_cell.angle_beta   90.00
_cell.angle_gamma   90.00
#
_symmetry.space_group_name_H-M   'P 1'
#
loop_
_entity.id
_entity.type
_entity.pdbx_description
1 polymer ?
#
loop_
_entity_poly.entity_id
_entity_poly.type
_entity_poly.pdbx_seq_one_letter_code
_entity_poly.pdbx_strand_id
1 'polypeptide(L)'
;LILAATPKLGIGHLGQLPWPSLKTEMGYFARVTKRVPSLSSPTSSSSEAQSSQRKRINAVIMGRKTWDSIPEKFRPLKGRLNVVVTRDGENASGLALHGGSTSREPEIARIFVIGGASLYEAALGLRDTERVLLTKIHTEYECDTFFP
;
A
#
# COMPACT_ATOMS: atom_id res chain seq x y z
N LEU A 1 5.23 -5.89 -1.70
CA LEU A 1 4.70 -4.99 -2.77
C LEU A 1 3.36 -5.54 -3.24
N ILE A 2 2.46 -4.69 -3.73
CA ILE A 2 1.23 -5.10 -4.42
C ILE A 2 0.99 -4.20 -5.63
N LEU A 3 0.79 -4.81 -6.79
CA LEU A 3 0.65 -4.09 -8.06
C LEU A 3 -0.13 -4.91 -9.10
N ALA A 4 -0.60 -4.22 -10.13
CA ALA A 4 -1.02 -4.83 -11.39
C ALA A 4 -0.09 -4.34 -12.51
N ALA A 5 0.23 -5.20 -13.48
CA ALA A 5 1.07 -4.83 -14.61
C ALA A 5 0.67 -5.54 -15.91
N THR A 6 0.92 -4.90 -17.05
CA THR A 6 0.77 -5.50 -18.39
C THR A 6 1.84 -6.57 -18.66
N PRO A 7 1.77 -7.33 -19.78
CA PRO A 7 2.80 -8.31 -20.13
C PRO A 7 4.21 -7.71 -20.22
N LYS A 8 4.34 -6.46 -20.67
CA LYS A 8 5.60 -5.70 -20.68
C LYS A 8 5.92 -4.97 -19.38
N LEU A 9 5.28 -5.36 -18.26
CA LEU A 9 5.45 -4.75 -16.94
C LEU A 9 5.03 -3.26 -16.88
N GLY A 10 4.14 -2.82 -17.79
CA GLY A 10 3.58 -1.48 -17.76
C GLY A 10 2.62 -1.30 -16.58
N ILE A 11 2.78 -0.21 -15.82
CA ILE A 11 1.99 0.07 -14.59
C ILE A 11 1.32 1.44 -14.59
N GLY A 12 1.66 2.32 -15.53
CA GLY A 12 1.18 3.70 -15.57
C GLY A 12 1.29 4.32 -16.95
N HIS A 13 0.36 5.23 -17.23
CA HIS A 13 0.36 6.08 -18.42
C HIS A 13 -0.18 7.45 -18.05
N LEU A 14 0.59 8.52 -18.30
CA LEU A 14 0.22 9.91 -18.00
C LEU A 14 -0.26 10.12 -16.56
N GLY A 15 0.37 9.42 -15.62
CA GLY A 15 0.03 9.50 -14.19
C GLY A 15 -1.28 8.82 -13.80
N GLN A 16 -1.86 7.98 -14.66
CA GLN A 16 -3.05 7.19 -14.39
C GLN A 16 -2.78 5.69 -14.65
N LEU A 17 -3.77 4.85 -14.33
CA LEU A 17 -3.73 3.43 -14.72
C LEU A 17 -3.90 3.32 -16.25
N PRO A 18 -3.09 2.50 -16.96
CA PRO A 18 -3.18 2.35 -18.41
C PRO A 18 -4.47 1.72 -18.92
N TRP A 19 -5.11 0.91 -18.07
CA TRP A 19 -6.28 0.11 -18.40
C TRP A 19 -7.58 0.73 -17.84
N PRO A 20 -8.74 0.36 -18.41
CA PRO A 20 -10.04 0.73 -17.84
C PRO A 20 -10.24 0.13 -16.44
N SER A 21 -11.31 0.54 -15.76
CA SER A 21 -11.60 0.07 -14.40
C SER A 21 -11.74 -1.46 -14.31
N LEU A 22 -10.77 -2.10 -13.66
CA LEU A 22 -10.77 -3.54 -13.37
C LEU A 22 -11.40 -3.79 -11.99
N LYS A 23 -12.74 -3.82 -11.92
CA LYS A 23 -13.48 -3.93 -10.65
C LYS A 23 -13.04 -5.13 -9.78
N THR A 24 -12.79 -6.28 -10.41
CA THR A 24 -12.35 -7.50 -9.70
C THR A 24 -10.98 -7.32 -9.07
N GLU A 25 -10.04 -6.73 -9.80
CA GLU A 25 -8.70 -6.42 -9.30
C GLU A 25 -8.78 -5.40 -8.16
N MET A 26 -9.56 -4.34 -8.33
CA MET A 26 -9.74 -3.32 -7.30
C MET A 26 -10.35 -3.89 -6.00
N GLY A 27 -11.27 -4.86 -6.13
CA GLY A 27 -11.81 -5.63 -5.01
C GLY A 27 -10.76 -6.52 -4.33
N TYR A 28 -9.88 -7.16 -5.12
CA TYR A 28 -8.73 -7.90 -4.60
C TYR A 28 -7.77 -6.99 -3.84
N PHE A 29 -7.33 -5.88 -4.44
CA PHE A 29 -6.46 -4.88 -3.82
C PHE A 29 -7.02 -4.40 -2.49
N ALA A 30 -8.29 -3.99 -2.47
CA ALA A 30 -8.95 -3.52 -1.26
C ALA A 30 -9.02 -4.59 -0.17
N ARG A 31 -9.36 -5.83 -0.52
CA ARG A 31 -9.45 -6.94 0.43
C ARG A 31 -8.08 -7.29 1.02
N VAL A 32 -7.06 -7.42 0.18
CA VAL A 32 -5.70 -7.81 0.62
C VAL A 32 -5.09 -6.75 1.51
N THR A 33 -5.19 -5.47 1.11
CA THR A 33 -4.59 -4.38 1.87
C THR A 33 -5.38 -4.03 3.14
N LYS A 34 -6.68 -4.35 3.23
CA LYS A 34 -7.48 -4.12 4.46
C LYS A 34 -7.46 -5.28 5.45
N ARG A 35 -7.37 -6.53 4.99
CA ARG A 35 -7.48 -7.70 5.88
C ARG A 35 -6.24 -7.81 6.78
N VAL A 36 -6.45 -7.60 8.08
CA VAL A 36 -5.44 -7.79 9.13
C VAL A 36 -5.43 -9.28 9.52
N PRO A 37 -4.27 -9.95 9.59
CA PRO A 37 -4.18 -11.32 10.08
C PRO A 37 -4.62 -11.40 11.54
N SER A 38 -5.53 -12.31 11.88
CA SER A 38 -5.76 -12.71 13.25
C SER A 38 -4.50 -13.42 13.75
N LEU A 39 -3.91 -12.94 14.85
CA LEU A 39 -2.94 -13.74 15.58
C LEU A 39 -3.70 -14.96 16.10
N SER A 40 -3.32 -16.15 15.67
CA SER A 40 -3.77 -17.38 16.33
C SER A 40 -3.19 -17.37 17.73
N SER A 41 -4.01 -17.12 18.75
CA SER A 41 -3.58 -17.19 20.14
C SER A 41 -3.00 -18.58 20.43
N PRO A 42 -1.73 -18.72 20.84
CA PRO A 42 -1.29 -19.94 21.50
C PRO A 42 -1.75 -19.86 22.95
N THR A 43 -2.49 -20.87 23.36
CA THR A 43 -2.75 -21.26 24.75
C THR A 43 -1.48 -21.34 25.57
N SER A 44 -1.33 -20.51 26.61
CA SER A 44 -0.76 -20.90 27.92
C SER A 44 -0.77 -19.70 28.88
N SER A 45 -1.72 -19.76 29.81
CA SER A 45 -1.55 -19.45 31.24
C SER A 45 -0.35 -18.59 31.66
N SER A 46 -0.58 -17.30 31.87
CA SER A 46 -0.25 -16.63 33.13
C SER A 46 -0.92 -15.26 33.17
N SER A 47 -1.46 -14.97 34.34
CA SER A 47 -2.18 -13.79 34.77
C SER A 47 -1.51 -12.45 34.44
N GLU A 48 -2.33 -11.41 34.47
CA GLU A 48 -1.96 -9.99 34.64
C GLU A 48 -1.37 -9.26 33.42
N ALA A 49 -2.26 -8.85 32.52
CA ALA A 49 -2.41 -7.42 32.21
C ALA A 49 -3.73 -7.22 31.45
N GLN A 50 -4.62 -6.41 32.01
CA GLN A 50 -5.63 -5.68 31.23
C GLN A 50 -4.90 -4.66 30.32
N SER A 51 -4.16 -5.17 29.32
CA SER A 51 -3.50 -4.37 28.31
C SER A 51 -4.54 -4.04 27.25
N SER A 52 -4.95 -2.78 27.17
CA SER A 52 -5.89 -2.29 26.16
C SER A 52 -5.35 -2.68 24.78
N GLN A 53 -6.01 -3.66 24.17
CA GLN A 53 -5.58 -4.28 22.92
C GLN A 53 -5.51 -3.21 21.85
N ARG A 54 -4.29 -2.82 21.45
CA ARG A 54 -4.11 -1.78 20.43
C ARG A 54 -4.78 -2.27 19.15
N LYS A 55 -5.61 -1.42 18.54
CA LYS A 55 -6.22 -1.71 17.25
C LYS A 55 -5.12 -1.93 16.22
N ARG A 56 -5.09 -3.12 15.62
CA ARG A 56 -4.13 -3.46 14.55
C ARG A 56 -4.69 -3.01 13.20
N ILE A 57 -3.86 -2.39 12.37
CA ILE A 57 -4.21 -2.00 10.99
C ILE A 57 -3.05 -2.32 10.04
N ASN A 58 -3.34 -2.39 8.75
CA ASN A 58 -2.29 -2.43 7.73
C ASN A 58 -1.91 -1.01 7.29
N ALA A 59 -0.68 -0.84 6.83
CA ALA A 59 -0.18 0.38 6.22
C ALA A 59 -0.05 0.24 4.70
N VAL A 60 -0.35 1.32 3.98
CA VAL A 60 -0.10 1.44 2.53
C VAL A 60 0.86 2.61 2.31
N ILE A 61 1.97 2.34 1.62
CA ILE A 61 3.01 3.31 1.29
C ILE A 61 2.93 3.62 -0.20
N MET A 62 2.84 4.90 -0.54
CA MET A 62 2.76 5.36 -1.91
C MET A 62 3.53 6.64 -2.18
N GLY A 63 3.92 6.87 -3.42
CA GLY A 63 4.56 8.12 -3.83
C GLY A 63 3.54 9.23 -4.08
N ARG A 64 3.98 10.49 -4.08
CA ARG A 64 3.12 11.66 -4.36
C ARG A 64 2.29 11.51 -5.64
N LYS A 65 2.91 11.13 -6.76
CA LYS A 65 2.18 10.96 -8.04
C LYS A 65 1.08 9.88 -7.95
N THR A 66 1.35 8.78 -7.25
CA THR A 66 0.37 7.71 -7.00
C THR A 66 -0.74 8.16 -6.07
N TRP A 67 -0.42 8.99 -5.07
CA TRP A 67 -1.46 9.62 -4.24
C TRP A 67 -2.38 10.49 -5.10
N ASP A 68 -1.83 11.32 -5.98
CA ASP A 68 -2.64 12.22 -6.83
C ASP A 68 -3.43 11.51 -7.93
N SER A 69 -3.01 10.32 -8.36
CA SER A 69 -3.78 9.52 -9.31
C SER A 69 -5.02 8.86 -8.69
N ILE A 70 -5.12 8.78 -7.36
CA ILE A 70 -6.27 8.17 -6.68
C ILE A 70 -7.41 9.19 -6.63
N PRO A 71 -8.62 8.86 -7.13
CA PRO A 71 -9.77 9.77 -7.05
C PRO A 71 -10.04 10.22 -5.61
N GLU A 72 -10.32 11.51 -5.42
CA GLU A 72 -10.46 12.14 -4.09
C GLU A 72 -11.45 11.41 -3.18
N LYS A 73 -12.56 10.92 -3.73
CA LYS A 73 -13.57 10.13 -2.99
C LYS A 73 -13.02 8.86 -2.32
N PHE A 74 -11.88 8.36 -2.79
CA PHE A 74 -11.20 7.18 -2.25
C PHE A 74 -9.96 7.52 -1.41
N ARG A 75 -9.56 8.79 -1.36
CA ARG A 75 -8.47 9.28 -0.50
C ARG A 75 -9.00 9.79 0.84
N PRO A 76 -8.33 9.47 1.97
CA PRO A 76 -7.37 8.39 2.14
C PRO A 76 -8.04 7.01 2.00
N LEU A 77 -7.23 6.00 1.68
CA LEU A 77 -7.71 4.62 1.54
C LEU A 77 -8.24 4.09 2.89
N LYS A 78 -9.56 4.12 3.08
CA LYS A 78 -10.25 3.74 4.33
C LYS A 78 -9.79 2.38 4.88
N GLY A 79 -9.67 2.31 6.20
CA GLY A 79 -9.29 1.08 6.95
C GLY A 79 -7.80 0.75 6.94
N ARG A 80 -6.95 1.67 6.48
CA ARG A 80 -5.49 1.51 6.36
C ARG A 80 -4.79 2.80 6.82
N LEU A 81 -3.58 2.68 7.34
CA LEU A 81 -2.69 3.83 7.51
C LEU A 81 -2.14 4.21 6.14
N ASN A 82 -2.39 5.43 5.67
CA ASN A 82 -1.88 5.89 4.38
C ASN A 82 -0.61 6.70 4.61
N VAL A 83 0.46 6.28 3.95
CA VAL A 83 1.78 6.88 4.05
C VAL A 83 2.17 7.40 2.67
N VAL A 84 2.27 8.72 2.52
CA VAL A 84 2.70 9.34 1.27
C VAL A 84 4.14 9.78 1.40
N VAL A 85 5.00 9.26 0.52
CA VAL A 85 6.40 9.65 0.40
C VAL A 85 6.50 10.72 -0.68
N THR A 86 6.94 11.91 -0.29
CA THR A 86 7.20 13.03 -1.19
C THR A 86 8.66 13.47 -1.12
N ARG A 87 9.14 14.09 -2.20
CA ARG A 87 10.42 14.79 -2.26
C ARG A 87 10.09 16.22 -2.67
N ASP A 88 10.16 17.16 -1.73
CA ASP A 88 10.09 18.59 -2.04
C ASP A 88 11.49 19.21 -1.99
N GLY A 89 11.76 20.07 -2.98
CA GLY A 89 13.09 20.39 -3.50
C GLY A 89 14.03 21.25 -2.65
N GLU A 90 13.86 21.33 -1.33
CA GLU A 90 14.81 22.11 -0.51
C GLU A 90 15.28 21.47 0.79
N ASN A 91 14.58 20.51 1.40
CA ASN A 91 15.12 19.62 2.43
C ASN A 91 14.05 18.63 2.92
N ALA A 92 14.50 17.40 3.19
CA ALA A 92 13.76 16.27 3.78
C ALA A 92 12.71 15.57 2.89
N SER A 93 12.79 14.23 2.87
CA SER A 93 11.69 13.39 2.41
C SER A 93 10.50 13.62 3.35
N GLY A 94 9.42 14.21 2.84
CA GLY A 94 8.21 14.45 3.62
C GLY A 94 7.41 13.17 3.76
N LEU A 95 7.02 12.83 5.00
CA LEU A 95 6.12 11.73 5.30
C LEU A 95 4.76 12.31 5.69
N ALA A 96 3.74 12.12 4.85
CA ALA A 96 2.38 12.53 5.20
C ALA A 96 1.56 11.31 5.65
N LEU A 97 1.27 11.24 6.95
CA LEU A 97 0.44 10.20 7.55
C LEU A 97 -1.04 10.62 7.49
N HIS A 98 -1.86 9.78 6.86
CA HIS A 98 -3.30 9.98 6.80
C HIS A 98 -4.01 8.75 7.40
N GLY A 99 -4.49 8.90 8.64
CA GLY A 99 -5.16 7.87 9.43
C GLY A 99 -5.62 8.43 10.78
N GLY A 100 -6.77 7.99 11.28
CA GLY A 100 -7.56 8.71 12.29
C GLY A 100 -6.84 9.02 13.62
N SER A 101 -7.21 10.19 14.17
CA SER A 101 -6.80 10.77 15.46
C SER A 101 -7.30 9.96 16.66
N THR A 102 -6.72 8.79 16.91
CA THR A 102 -6.86 8.14 18.23
C THR A 102 -5.59 8.39 19.03
N SER A 103 -5.74 8.77 20.32
CA SER A 103 -4.65 9.06 21.28
C SER A 103 -3.62 7.93 21.47
N ARG A 104 -3.85 6.77 20.86
CA ARG A 104 -2.93 5.64 20.75
C ARG A 104 -2.69 5.33 19.29
N GLU A 105 -1.43 5.34 18.88
CA GLU A 105 -1.04 4.87 17.56
C GLU A 105 -1.42 3.39 17.40
N PRO A 106 -2.05 3.02 16.27
CA PRO A 106 -2.41 1.66 15.99
C PRO A 106 -1.15 0.82 15.73
N GLU A 107 -1.19 -0.45 16.08
CA GLU A 107 -0.11 -1.38 15.76
C GLU A 107 -0.19 -1.77 14.27
N ILE A 108 0.93 -1.68 13.55
CA ILE A 108 0.99 -2.02 12.13
C ILE A 108 1.17 -3.52 11.97
N ALA A 109 0.21 -4.16 11.30
CA ALA A 109 0.22 -5.60 11.07
C ALA A 109 0.96 -6.01 9.80
N ARG A 110 0.75 -5.29 8.69
CA ARG A 110 1.46 -5.47 7.42
C ARG A 110 1.65 -4.14 6.71
N ILE A 111 2.73 -4.06 5.95
CA ILE A 111 3.09 -2.90 5.12
C ILE A 111 2.95 -3.29 3.65
N PHE A 112 2.23 -2.48 2.88
CA PHE A 112 2.06 -2.64 1.44
C PHE A 112 2.63 -1.42 0.73
N VAL A 113 3.72 -1.60 -0.02
CA VAL A 113 4.13 -0.62 -1.04
C VAL A 113 3.19 -0.78 -2.24
N ILE A 114 2.49 0.29 -2.59
CA ILE A 114 1.47 0.33 -3.66
C ILE A 114 1.89 1.19 -4.86
N GLY A 115 3.18 1.53 -4.95
CA GLY A 115 3.80 2.24 -6.06
C GLY A 115 4.04 3.73 -5.80
N GLY A 116 4.55 4.50 -6.75
CA GLY A 116 4.85 4.13 -8.13
C GLY A 116 6.23 3.49 -8.35
N ALA A 117 6.70 3.49 -9.59
CA ALA A 117 7.93 2.83 -10.04
C ALA A 117 9.14 3.08 -9.12
N SER A 118 9.40 4.33 -8.73
CA SER A 118 10.54 4.67 -7.87
C SER A 118 10.45 4.09 -6.46
N LEU A 119 9.23 3.95 -5.89
CA LEU A 119 9.05 3.28 -4.61
C LEU A 119 9.11 1.76 -4.75
N TYR A 120 8.66 1.20 -5.88
CA TYR A 120 8.86 -0.22 -6.14
C TYR A 120 10.35 -0.56 -6.25
N GLU A 121 11.11 0.21 -7.02
CA GLU A 121 12.57 0.10 -7.15
C GLU A 121 13.25 0.14 -5.78
N ALA A 122 12.97 1.20 -5.01
CA ALA A 122 13.55 1.35 -3.67
C ALA A 122 13.16 0.19 -2.74
N ALA A 123 11.91 -0.27 -2.79
CA ALA A 123 11.44 -1.37 -1.95
C ALA A 123 12.06 -2.72 -2.35
N LEU A 124 12.26 -2.99 -3.63
CA LEU A 124 12.91 -4.23 -4.08
C LEU A 124 14.37 -4.32 -3.60
N GLY A 125 15.04 -3.19 -3.39
CA GLY A 125 16.37 -3.15 -2.77
C GLY A 125 16.42 -3.41 -1.27
N LEU A 126 15.27 -3.47 -0.58
CA LEU A 126 15.20 -3.71 0.87
C LEU A 126 15.18 -5.19 1.19
N ARG A 127 15.95 -5.59 2.21
CA ARG A 127 15.96 -6.98 2.74
C ARG A 127 14.61 -7.39 3.35
N ASP A 128 13.84 -6.43 3.84
CA ASP A 128 12.53 -6.65 4.48
C ASP A 128 11.40 -6.88 3.46
N THR A 129 11.69 -6.79 2.16
CA THR A 129 10.70 -7.07 1.12
C THR A 129 10.50 -8.57 0.97
N GLU A 130 9.46 -9.09 1.61
CA GLU A 130 9.19 -10.53 1.61
C GLU A 130 8.55 -11.04 0.30
N ARG A 131 7.62 -10.27 -0.29
CA ARG A 131 6.73 -10.74 -1.37
C ARG A 131 6.31 -9.64 -2.33
N VAL A 132 6.12 -10.04 -3.59
CA VAL A 132 5.47 -9.22 -4.63
C VAL A 132 4.13 -9.85 -4.99
N LEU A 133 3.04 -9.15 -4.72
CA LEU A 133 1.68 -9.54 -5.11
C LEU A 133 1.36 -8.90 -6.45
N LEU A 134 1.65 -9.62 -7.54
CA LEU A 134 1.47 -9.15 -8.91
C LEU A 134 0.16 -9.69 -9.51
N THR A 135 -0.76 -8.78 -9.86
CA THR A 135 -1.86 -9.08 -10.78
C THR A 135 -1.36 -8.93 -12.21
N LYS A 136 -1.38 -10.02 -12.99
CA LYS A 136 -1.02 -9.99 -14.40
C LYS A 136 -2.21 -9.55 -15.25
N ILE A 137 -2.07 -8.42 -15.94
CA ILE A 137 -2.99 -7.98 -16.97
C ILE A 137 -2.59 -8.67 -18.26
N HIS A 138 -3.52 -9.39 -18.90
CA HIS A 138 -3.22 -10.15 -20.12
C HIS A 138 -3.22 -9.28 -21.38
N THR A 139 -3.90 -8.14 -21.33
CA THR A 139 -3.95 -7.16 -22.42
C THR A 139 -2.80 -6.17 -22.28
N GLU A 140 -2.15 -5.87 -23.41
CA GLU A 140 -1.14 -4.80 -23.46
C GLU A 140 -1.81 -3.43 -23.59
N TYR A 141 -1.22 -2.42 -22.96
CA TYR A 141 -1.68 -1.04 -23.01
C TYR A 141 -0.49 -0.11 -23.24
N GLU A 142 -0.75 1.09 -23.76
CA GLU A 142 0.27 2.13 -23.83
C GLU A 142 0.69 2.55 -22.42
N CYS A 143 2.00 2.51 -22.14
CA CYS A 143 2.56 2.77 -20.81
C CYS A 143 3.80 3.64 -20.95
N ASP A 144 3.95 4.62 -20.04
CA ASP A 144 5.16 5.43 -19.88
C ASP A 144 5.94 5.10 -18.60
N THR A 145 5.32 4.31 -17.72
CA THR A 145 5.85 3.94 -16.41
C THR A 145 5.80 2.43 -16.27
N PHE A 146 6.93 1.84 -15.92
CA PHE A 146 7.12 0.39 -15.84
C PHE A 146 7.51 -0.03 -14.43
N PHE A 147 7.14 -1.26 -14.06
CA PHE A 147 7.71 -1.93 -12.91
C PHE A 147 9.16 -2.34 -13.25
N PRO A 148 10.13 -2.12 -12.33
CA PRO A 148 11.54 -2.42 -12.57
C PRO A 148 11.85 -3.92 -12.61
#